data_AF-A0A417RWZ0-F1
#
_entry.id   AF-A0A417RWZ0-F1
#
_cell.length_a   1.000
_cell.length_b   1.000
_cell.length_c   1.000
_cell.angle_alpha   90.00
_cell.angle_beta   90.00
_cell.angle_gamma   90.00
#
_symmetry.space_group_name_H-M   'P 1'
#
loop_
_entity.id
_entity.type
_entity.pdbx_description
1 polymer ?
#
loop_
_entity_poly.entity_id
_entity_poly.type
_entity_poly.pdbx_seq_one_letter_code
_entity_poly.pdbx_strand_id
1 'polypeptide(L)'
;MLNGRPKNPANARNKNVLVVGGSGSGKTRFFIKPNLMQMHSSYVVTDPKGTVLVECGKMLQRGTPKLDKDGKPVRNEKGKIIYESYKIRVFNTINFQKSMHFNPFAYIHSEKDILKIVTTLIANTKGEGKAGDDFWVKAETLLYTALIGYIYYEAPANEQNFATLVEMLNAMEVREDDESFKNAVDLLFDALEQKDPDHFALRQYKKYKLAAG
;
A
#
# COMPACT_ATOMS: atom_id res chain seq x y z
N MET A 1 16.00 28.79 -3.98
CA MET A 1 14.90 27.96 -3.44
C MET A 1 15.02 27.93 -1.93
N LEU A 2 13.99 28.37 -1.22
CA LEU A 2 14.00 28.42 0.25
C LEU A 2 13.98 26.99 0.79
N ASN A 3 15.15 26.49 1.23
CA ASN A 3 15.21 25.41 2.20
C ASN A 3 14.62 25.95 3.52
N GLY A 4 13.28 26.03 3.60
CA GLY A 4 12.53 26.38 4.80
C GLY A 4 12.54 25.25 5.84
N ARG A 5 13.64 24.50 5.92
CA ARG A 5 13.91 23.55 7.00
C ARG A 5 14.86 24.26 7.95
N PRO A 6 14.41 24.59 9.17
CA PRO A 6 15.28 25.24 10.15
C PRO A 6 16.44 24.31 10.50
N LYS A 7 17.60 24.90 10.86
CA LYS A 7 18.80 24.13 11.28
C LYS A 7 18.50 23.21 12.47
N ASN A 8 17.62 23.64 13.37
CA ASN A 8 17.10 22.82 14.45
C ASN A 8 15.76 22.17 14.03
N PRO A 9 15.68 20.83 13.90
CA PRO A 9 14.45 20.12 13.56
C PRO A 9 13.28 20.41 14.51
N ALA A 10 13.53 20.71 15.79
CA ALA A 10 12.49 21.05 16.76
C ALA A 10 11.72 22.33 16.40
N ASN A 11 12.31 23.20 15.58
CA ASN A 11 11.68 24.44 15.12
C ASN A 11 10.96 24.27 13.78
N ALA A 12 10.91 23.05 13.23
CA ALA A 12 10.25 22.78 11.96
C ALA A 12 8.73 23.01 12.11
N ARG A 13 8.23 24.05 11.44
CA ARG A 13 6.79 24.33 11.40
C ARG A 13 6.05 23.25 10.62
N ASN A 14 4.80 23.01 11.00
CA ASN A 14 3.86 22.19 10.23
C ASN A 14 3.78 22.74 8.79
N LYS A 15 3.92 21.85 7.80
CA LYS A 15 3.86 22.19 6.36
C LYS A 15 2.57 21.73 5.70
N ASN A 16 1.65 21.16 6.48
CA ASN A 16 0.34 20.75 6.01
C ASN A 16 -0.55 21.97 5.82
N VAL A 17 -1.37 21.94 4.77
CA VAL A 17 -2.34 22.97 4.45
C VAL A 17 -3.73 22.33 4.39
N LEU A 18 -4.69 22.90 5.11
CA LEU A 18 -6.10 22.54 5.02
C LEU A 18 -6.84 23.56 4.16
N VAL A 19 -7.52 23.09 3.11
CA VAL A 19 -8.31 23.94 2.21
C VAL A 19 -9.78 23.54 2.32
N VAL A 20 -10.60 24.45 2.85
CA VAL A 20 -12.04 24.25 3.04
C VAL A 20 -12.83 25.07 2.03
N GLY A 21 -13.87 24.48 1.46
CA GLY A 21 -14.79 25.17 0.56
C GLY A 21 -15.92 24.25 0.11
N GLY A 22 -17.09 24.82 -0.18
CA GLY A 22 -18.27 24.07 -0.63
C GLY A 22 -18.05 23.34 -1.97
N SER A 23 -19.04 22.54 -2.40
CA SER A 23 -19.03 21.99 -3.76
C SER A 23 -19.00 23.14 -4.79
N GLY A 24 -18.29 22.95 -5.91
CA GLY A 24 -18.18 23.99 -6.95
C GLY A 24 -17.22 25.17 -6.64
N SER A 25 -16.73 25.31 -5.41
CA SER A 25 -15.80 26.40 -5.00
C SER A 25 -14.43 26.41 -5.71
N GLY A 26 -14.15 25.43 -6.56
CA GLY A 26 -12.93 25.41 -7.37
C GLY A 26 -11.66 24.97 -6.64
N LYS A 27 -11.75 24.28 -5.49
CA LYS A 27 -10.58 23.72 -4.74
C LYS A 27 -9.58 23.02 -5.65
N THR A 28 -10.05 22.14 -6.54
CA THR A 28 -9.18 21.44 -7.49
C THR A 28 -8.55 22.40 -8.50
N ARG A 29 -9.33 23.34 -9.06
CA ARG A 29 -8.88 24.25 -10.11
C ARG A 29 -7.90 25.31 -9.60
N PHE A 30 -8.16 25.87 -8.43
CA PHE A 30 -7.41 27.02 -7.90
C PHE A 30 -6.31 26.64 -6.91
N PHE A 31 -6.37 25.45 -6.30
CA PHE A 31 -5.36 25.02 -5.34
C PHE A 31 -4.59 23.78 -5.81
N ILE A 32 -5.27 22.66 -6.10
CA ILE A 32 -4.58 21.39 -6.42
C ILE A 32 -3.83 21.47 -7.76
N LYS A 33 -4.51 21.86 -8.85
CA LYS A 33 -3.89 21.92 -10.19
C LYS A 33 -2.70 22.87 -10.24
N PRO A 34 -2.76 24.12 -9.73
CA PRO A 34 -1.59 24.99 -9.74
C PRO A 34 -0.40 24.39 -8.99
N ASN A 35 -0.62 23.71 -7.85
CA ASN A 35 0.44 23.03 -7.10
C ASN A 35 1.07 21.86 -7.88
N LEU A 36 0.29 21.13 -8.66
CA LEU A 36 0.81 20.08 -9.56
C LEU A 36 1.57 20.68 -10.75
N MET A 37 1.09 21.79 -11.30
CA MET A 37 1.71 22.51 -12.42
C MET A 37 3.08 23.09 -12.08
N GLN A 38 3.36 23.32 -10.80
CA GLN A 38 4.71 23.70 -10.35
C GLN A 38 5.76 22.62 -10.60
N MET A 39 5.37 21.34 -10.66
CA MET A 39 6.29 20.21 -10.95
C MET A 39 7.57 20.21 -10.11
N HIS A 40 7.46 20.57 -8.82
CA HIS A 40 8.63 20.84 -7.98
C HIS A 40 9.04 19.66 -7.08
N SER A 41 8.23 18.61 -7.01
CA SER A 41 8.44 17.45 -6.14
C SER A 41 7.69 16.22 -6.65
N SER A 42 7.87 15.07 -6.00
CA SER A 42 7.04 13.88 -6.24
C SER A 42 5.66 14.07 -5.60
N TYR A 43 4.60 13.66 -6.31
CA TYR A 43 3.22 13.82 -5.87
C TYR A 43 2.54 12.48 -5.63
N VAL A 44 1.73 12.41 -4.58
CA VAL A 44 0.71 11.39 -4.37
C VAL A 44 -0.64 12.11 -4.35
N VAL A 45 -1.55 11.71 -5.23
CA VAL A 45 -2.83 12.42 -5.42
C VAL A 45 -3.96 11.41 -5.30
N THR A 46 -4.90 11.68 -4.41
CA THR A 46 -6.20 11.03 -4.41
C THR A 46 -7.09 11.76 -5.43
N ASP A 47 -7.49 11.07 -6.50
CA ASP A 47 -8.28 11.64 -7.60
C ASP A 47 -9.61 10.88 -7.77
N PRO A 48 -10.59 11.06 -6.87
CA PRO A 48 -11.84 10.29 -6.88
C PRO A 48 -12.64 10.43 -8.18
N LYS A 49 -12.47 11.53 -8.91
CA LYS A 49 -13.18 11.81 -10.17
C LYS A 49 -12.35 11.47 -11.41
N GLY A 50 -11.07 11.12 -11.25
CA GLY A 50 -10.14 10.89 -12.36
C GLY A 50 -9.80 12.14 -13.19
N THR A 51 -10.29 13.31 -12.81
CA THR A 51 -10.14 14.54 -13.60
C THR A 51 -8.73 15.09 -13.55
N VAL A 52 -8.06 14.96 -12.40
CA VAL A 52 -6.71 15.51 -12.22
C VAL A 52 -5.73 14.81 -13.15
N LEU A 53 -5.79 13.48 -13.25
CA LEU A 53 -4.95 12.72 -14.16
C LEU A 53 -5.22 13.09 -15.63
N VAL A 54 -6.49 13.22 -16.04
CA VAL A 54 -6.86 13.58 -17.41
C VAL A 54 -6.34 14.97 -17.79
N GLU A 55 -6.47 15.94 -16.87
CA GLU A 55 -6.19 17.34 -17.16
C GLU A 55 -4.70 17.70 -16.98
N CYS A 56 -4.00 17.06 -16.03
CA CYS A 56 -2.60 17.37 -15.73
C CYS A 56 -1.61 16.28 -16.20
N GLY A 57 -2.08 15.07 -16.50
CA GLY A 57 -1.22 13.91 -16.76
C GLY A 57 -0.27 14.09 -17.94
N LYS A 58 -0.74 14.62 -19.08
CA LYS A 58 0.14 14.88 -20.24
C LYS A 58 1.24 15.91 -19.92
N MET A 59 0.92 16.92 -19.12
CA MET A 59 1.90 17.91 -18.68
C MET A 59 2.93 17.28 -17.75
N LEU A 60 2.51 16.48 -16.77
CA LEU A 60 3.41 15.77 -15.87
C LEU A 60 4.30 14.76 -16.62
N GLN A 61 3.72 14.03 -17.58
CA GLN A 61 4.46 13.09 -18.43
C GLN A 61 5.54 13.81 -19.26
N ARG A 62 5.26 15.03 -19.74
CA ARG A 62 6.27 15.87 -20.39
C ARG A 62 7.33 16.32 -19.39
N GLY A 63 6.93 16.81 -18.22
CA GLY A 63 7.83 17.29 -17.17
C GLY A 63 8.39 18.69 -17.41
N THR A 64 9.40 19.07 -16.63
CA THR A 64 10.08 20.37 -16.72
C THR A 64 11.32 20.29 -17.62
N PRO A 65 11.73 21.38 -18.29
CA PRO A 65 13.04 21.43 -18.94
C PRO A 65 14.15 21.13 -17.93
N LYS A 66 15.09 20.26 -18.31
CA LYS A 66 16.32 20.08 -17.54
C LYS A 66 17.13 21.35 -17.63
N LEU A 67 17.52 21.92 -16.50
CA LEU A 67 18.31 23.15 -16.44
C LEU A 67 19.78 22.85 -16.16
N ASP A 68 20.67 23.65 -16.74
CA ASP A 68 22.10 23.65 -16.38
C ASP A 68 22.36 24.45 -15.10
N LYS A 69 23.64 24.60 -14.74
CA LYS A 69 24.05 25.34 -13.52
C LYS A 69 23.68 26.83 -13.57
N ASP A 70 23.47 27.38 -14.75
CA ASP A 70 23.11 28.78 -14.97
C ASP A 70 21.58 28.97 -15.12
N GLY A 71 20.80 27.88 -14.94
CA GLY A 71 19.34 27.90 -15.05
C GLY A 71 18.83 27.91 -16.49
N LYS A 72 19.67 27.61 -17.50
CA LYS A 72 19.28 27.56 -18.91
C LYS A 72 18.86 26.15 -19.31
N PRO A 73 17.86 25.98 -20.20
CA PRO A 73 17.45 24.67 -20.68
C PRO A 73 18.57 23.93 -21.42
N VAL A 74 18.89 22.72 -20.96
CA VAL A 74 19.83 21.82 -21.61
C VAL A 74 19.21 21.32 -22.92
N ARG A 75 20.01 21.32 -23.99
CA ARG A 75 19.63 20.82 -25.31
C ARG A 75 20.45 19.59 -25.68
N ASN A 76 19.86 18.69 -26.46
CA ASN A 76 20.59 17.58 -27.06
C ASN A 76 21.38 18.03 -28.29
N GLU A 77 22.11 17.11 -28.92
CA GLU A 77 22.92 17.34 -30.13
C GLU A 77 22.11 17.92 -31.30
N LYS A 78 20.79 17.64 -31.34
CA LYS A 78 19.86 18.15 -32.36
C LYS A 78 19.23 19.50 -31.99
N GLY A 79 19.71 20.15 -30.93
CA GLY A 79 19.20 21.43 -30.44
C GLY A 79 17.84 21.38 -29.73
N LYS A 80 17.28 20.19 -29.46
CA LYS A 80 15.99 20.03 -28.76
C LYS A 80 16.18 20.05 -27.25
N ILE A 81 15.30 20.76 -26.53
CA ILE A 81 15.30 20.80 -25.06
C ILE A 81 15.08 19.40 -24.48
N ILE A 82 15.90 19.06 -23.49
CA ILE A 82 15.77 17.83 -22.70
C ILE A 82 14.81 18.11 -21.53
N TYR A 83 13.90 17.18 -21.25
CA TYR A 83 12.91 17.30 -20.18
C TYR A 83 13.13 16.25 -19.08
N GLU A 84 12.75 16.59 -17.86
CA GLU A 84 12.70 15.74 -16.67
C GLU A 84 11.26 15.30 -16.43
N SER A 85 10.89 14.19 -17.05
CA SER A 85 9.54 13.63 -17.04
C SER A 85 9.17 12.95 -15.72
N TYR A 86 7.90 13.02 -15.34
CA TYR A 86 7.38 12.21 -14.23
C TYR A 86 7.10 10.77 -14.65
N LYS A 87 7.48 9.82 -13.79
CA LYS A 87 6.97 8.45 -13.85
C LYS A 87 5.58 8.40 -13.19
N ILE A 88 4.54 8.45 -13.99
CA ILE A 88 3.16 8.40 -13.51
C ILE A 88 2.78 6.93 -13.28
N ARG A 89 2.32 6.60 -12.06
CA ARG A 89 1.70 5.32 -11.72
C ARG A 89 0.28 5.59 -11.23
N VAL A 90 -0.68 4.77 -11.65
CA VAL A 90 -2.09 4.94 -11.35
C VAL A 90 -2.59 3.73 -10.59
N PHE A 91 -3.07 3.90 -9.36
CA PHE A 91 -3.78 2.85 -8.64
C PHE A 91 -5.28 3.05 -8.84
N ASN A 92 -5.86 2.24 -9.72
CA ASN A 92 -7.27 2.31 -10.10
C ASN A 92 -8.01 1.08 -9.55
N THR A 93 -8.95 1.32 -8.63
CA THR A 93 -9.76 0.28 -7.97
C THR A 93 -11.09 0.01 -8.68
N ILE A 94 -11.40 0.75 -9.75
CA ILE A 94 -12.62 0.58 -10.56
C ILE A 94 -12.29 -0.18 -11.85
N ASN A 95 -11.28 0.29 -12.60
CA ASN A 95 -10.81 -0.36 -13.81
C ASN A 95 -9.37 -0.85 -13.60
N PHE A 96 -9.26 -2.14 -13.25
CA PHE A 96 -7.99 -2.78 -12.99
C PHE A 96 -7.06 -2.83 -14.21
N GLN A 97 -7.58 -2.84 -15.44
CA GLN A 97 -6.76 -2.80 -16.67
C GLN A 97 -5.98 -1.48 -16.81
N LYS A 98 -6.43 -0.41 -16.14
CA LYS A 98 -5.77 0.90 -16.10
C LYS A 98 -5.02 1.15 -14.79
N SER A 99 -4.83 0.10 -13.99
CA SER A 99 -4.15 0.16 -12.70
C SER A 99 -2.71 -0.30 -12.81
N MET A 100 -1.87 0.12 -11.87
CA MET A 100 -0.47 -0.27 -11.77
C MET A 100 -0.25 -1.68 -11.20
N HIS A 101 -1.33 -2.44 -10.98
CA HIS A 101 -1.31 -3.78 -10.38
C HIS A 101 -0.46 -3.85 -9.11
N PHE A 102 -0.80 -2.98 -8.15
CA PHE A 102 -0.10 -2.92 -6.86
C PHE A 102 -0.23 -4.24 -6.10
N ASN A 103 0.90 -4.85 -5.77
CA ASN A 103 0.98 -6.03 -4.92
C ASN A 103 1.77 -5.68 -3.63
N PRO A 104 1.14 -5.70 -2.44
CA PRO A 104 1.81 -5.38 -1.18
C PRO A 104 2.98 -6.31 -0.83
N PHE A 105 2.95 -7.58 -1.28
CA PHE A 105 4.02 -8.55 -1.00
C PHE A 105 5.38 -8.10 -1.56
N ALA A 106 5.40 -7.38 -2.69
CA ALA A 106 6.62 -6.83 -3.28
C ALA A 106 7.32 -5.76 -2.41
N TYR A 107 6.68 -5.32 -1.32
CA TYR A 107 7.16 -4.30 -0.40
C TYR A 107 7.40 -4.85 1.02
N ILE A 108 7.32 -6.17 1.22
CA ILE A 108 7.66 -6.81 2.48
C ILE A 108 9.18 -7.05 2.51
N HIS A 109 9.84 -6.49 3.53
CA HIS A 109 11.27 -6.67 3.78
C HIS A 109 11.55 -7.21 5.19
N SER A 110 10.52 -7.31 6.03
CA SER A 110 10.64 -7.72 7.42
C SER A 110 9.29 -8.17 7.98
N GLU A 111 9.31 -8.90 9.10
CA GLU A 111 8.11 -9.24 9.88
C GLU A 111 7.28 -8.01 10.27
N LYS A 112 7.94 -6.87 10.50
CA LYS A 112 7.28 -5.59 10.79
C LYS A 112 6.42 -5.11 9.61
N ASP A 113 6.83 -5.38 8.37
CA ASP A 113 6.05 -5.00 7.19
C ASP A 113 4.81 -5.88 7.02
N ILE A 114 4.89 -7.16 7.39
CA ILE A 114 3.72 -8.05 7.48
C ILE A 114 2.68 -7.43 8.45
N LEU A 115 3.11 -7.05 9.65
CA LEU A 115 2.23 -6.44 10.65
C LEU A 115 1.61 -5.12 10.15
N LYS A 116 2.36 -4.30 9.38
CA LYS A 116 1.80 -3.08 8.77
C LYS A 116 0.70 -3.40 7.75
N ILE A 117 0.90 -4.43 6.92
CA ILE A 117 -0.11 -4.87 5.94
C ILE A 117 -1.36 -5.36 6.67
N VAL A 118 -1.21 -6.23 7.68
CA VAL A 118 -2.32 -6.75 8.49
C VAL A 118 -3.09 -5.62 9.16
N THR A 119 -2.38 -4.68 9.81
CA THR A 119 -3.01 -3.53 10.47
C THR A 119 -3.77 -2.67 9.47
N THR A 120 -3.20 -2.45 8.29
CA THR A 120 -3.85 -1.67 7.22
C THR A 120 -5.08 -2.39 6.70
N LEU A 121 -5.02 -3.71 6.50
CA LEU A 121 -6.15 -4.50 6.02
C LEU A 121 -7.31 -4.44 7.01
N ILE A 122 -7.08 -4.79 8.28
CA ILE A 122 -8.09 -4.80 9.35
C ILE A 122 -8.68 -3.39 9.55
N ALA A 123 -7.86 -2.34 9.50
CA ALA A 123 -8.35 -0.97 9.64
C ALA A 123 -9.29 -0.54 8.49
N ASN A 124 -9.16 -1.13 7.29
CA ASN A 124 -9.96 -0.79 6.11
C ASN A 124 -11.11 -1.77 5.84
N THR A 125 -11.18 -2.91 6.53
CA THR A 125 -12.30 -3.87 6.45
C THR A 125 -13.28 -3.74 7.60
N LYS A 126 -12.96 -2.94 8.63
CA LYS A 126 -13.94 -2.48 9.62
C LYS A 126 -15.00 -1.63 8.92
N GLY A 127 -16.21 -2.16 8.77
CA GLY A 127 -17.36 -1.38 8.31
C GLY A 127 -17.71 -0.25 9.30
N GLU A 128 -18.74 0.54 8.99
CA GLU A 128 -19.23 1.63 9.86
C GLU A 128 -19.85 1.15 11.20
N GLY A 129 -19.81 -0.15 11.48
CA GLY A 129 -20.27 -0.76 12.72
C GLY A 129 -19.30 -0.57 13.90
N LYS A 130 -19.77 -0.87 15.11
CA LYS A 130 -18.89 -0.96 16.29
C LYS A 130 -17.74 -1.92 15.96
N ALA A 131 -16.52 -1.49 16.28
CA ALA A 131 -15.36 -2.37 16.20
C ALA A 131 -15.71 -3.72 16.84
N GLY A 132 -15.42 -4.82 16.14
CA GLY A 132 -15.53 -6.16 16.73
C GLY A 132 -14.78 -6.19 18.06
N ASP A 133 -15.23 -7.04 18.99
CA ASP A 133 -14.58 -7.21 20.29
C ASP A 133 -13.05 -7.34 20.10
N ASP A 134 -12.27 -6.80 21.04
CA ASP A 134 -10.81 -6.77 21.01
C ASP A 134 -10.24 -8.19 20.84
N PHE A 135 -10.96 -9.18 21.36
CA PHE A 135 -10.70 -10.61 21.14
C PHE A 135 -10.73 -11.01 19.65
N TRP A 136 -11.81 -10.70 18.92
CA TRP A 136 -11.95 -11.04 17.50
C TRP A 136 -10.90 -10.31 16.65
N VAL A 137 -10.60 -9.05 16.97
CA VAL A 137 -9.55 -8.28 16.29
C VAL A 137 -8.17 -8.91 16.51
N LYS A 138 -7.88 -9.41 17.71
CA LYS A 138 -6.63 -10.12 18.02
C LYS A 138 -6.53 -11.45 17.27
N ALA A 139 -7.62 -12.23 17.24
CA ALA A 139 -7.67 -13.48 16.50
C ALA A 139 -7.45 -13.26 14.99
N GLU A 140 -8.15 -12.28 14.39
CA GLU A 140 -7.98 -11.88 12.99
C GLU A 140 -6.55 -11.41 12.70
N THR A 141 -5.96 -10.62 13.62
CA THR A 141 -4.56 -10.17 13.50
C THR A 141 -3.58 -11.34 13.50
N LEU A 142 -3.73 -12.30 14.41
CA LEU A 142 -2.87 -13.48 14.48
C LEU A 142 -3.01 -14.33 13.21
N LEU A 143 -4.25 -14.54 12.74
CA LEU A 143 -4.52 -15.31 11.55
C LEU A 143 -3.90 -14.68 10.30
N TYR A 144 -4.21 -13.41 10.00
CA TYR A 144 -3.65 -12.75 8.81
C TYR A 144 -2.12 -12.64 8.88
N THR A 145 -1.55 -12.43 10.06
CA THR A 145 -0.08 -12.42 10.22
C THR A 145 0.51 -13.78 9.90
N ALA A 146 -0.13 -14.86 10.34
CA ALA A 146 0.29 -16.23 10.03
C ALA A 146 0.20 -16.51 8.52
N LEU A 147 -0.94 -16.24 7.89
CA LEU A 147 -1.15 -16.54 6.46
C LEU A 147 -0.26 -15.71 5.54
N ILE A 148 -0.18 -14.39 5.77
CA ILE A 148 0.68 -13.51 4.97
C ILE A 148 2.16 -13.87 5.19
N GLY A 149 2.53 -14.23 6.43
CA GLY A 149 3.87 -14.74 6.72
C GLY A 149 4.17 -16.03 5.97
N TYR A 150 3.25 -16.99 5.97
CA TYR A 150 3.38 -18.24 5.23
C TYR A 150 3.58 -17.97 3.73
N ILE A 151 2.70 -17.17 3.13
CA ILE A 151 2.78 -16.83 1.70
C ILE A 151 4.12 -16.14 1.38
N TYR A 152 4.57 -15.21 2.20
CA TYR A 152 5.82 -14.48 1.94
C TYR A 152 7.07 -15.35 2.02
N TYR A 153 7.15 -16.24 3.02
CA TYR A 153 8.35 -17.04 3.28
C TYR A 153 8.38 -18.36 2.53
N GLU A 154 7.23 -18.99 2.31
CA GLU A 154 7.13 -20.37 1.80
C GLU A 154 6.54 -20.47 0.39
N ALA A 155 5.65 -19.55 -0.02
CA ALA A 155 5.03 -19.63 -1.34
C ALA A 155 5.97 -19.11 -2.46
N PRO A 156 5.90 -19.70 -3.67
CA PRO A 156 6.68 -19.23 -4.81
C PRO A 156 6.28 -17.80 -5.19
N ALA A 157 7.20 -17.05 -5.79
CA ALA A 157 7.02 -15.61 -6.04
C ALA A 157 5.75 -15.23 -6.84
N ASN A 158 5.25 -16.11 -7.70
CA ASN A 158 4.00 -15.92 -8.46
C ASN A 158 2.73 -16.04 -7.58
N GLU A 159 2.81 -16.73 -6.46
CA GLU A 159 1.73 -16.93 -5.47
C GLU A 159 1.81 -15.93 -4.31
N GLN A 160 2.83 -15.08 -4.26
CA GLN A 160 2.96 -14.04 -3.24
C GLN A 160 2.01 -12.88 -3.51
N ASN A 161 0.71 -13.10 -3.36
CA ASN A 161 -0.34 -12.13 -3.68
C ASN A 161 -1.60 -12.35 -2.84
N PHE A 162 -2.56 -11.42 -2.94
CA PHE A 162 -3.79 -11.46 -2.16
C PHE A 162 -4.81 -12.50 -2.66
N ALA A 163 -4.71 -12.97 -3.91
CA ALA A 163 -5.58 -14.05 -4.37
C ALA A 163 -5.27 -15.34 -3.58
N THR A 164 -3.98 -15.66 -3.41
CA THR A 164 -3.54 -16.78 -2.57
C THR A 164 -3.96 -16.62 -1.11
N LEU A 165 -3.91 -15.41 -0.55
CA LEU A 165 -4.44 -15.15 0.81
C LEU A 165 -5.94 -15.48 0.91
N VAL A 166 -6.73 -15.06 -0.07
CA VAL A 166 -8.17 -15.34 -0.11
C VAL A 166 -8.44 -16.83 -0.31
N GLU A 167 -7.66 -17.51 -1.16
CA GLU A 167 -7.75 -18.96 -1.35
C GLU A 167 -7.45 -19.72 -0.06
N MET A 168 -6.39 -19.34 0.68
CA MET A 168 -6.08 -19.93 1.98
C MET A 168 -7.23 -19.72 2.96
N LEU A 169 -7.78 -18.51 3.07
CA LEU A 169 -8.92 -18.22 3.94
C LEU A 169 -10.16 -19.06 3.60
N ASN A 170 -10.47 -19.21 2.31
CA ASN A 170 -11.59 -20.05 1.86
C ASN A 170 -11.37 -21.54 2.16
N ALA A 171 -10.11 -21.98 2.23
CA ALA A 171 -9.75 -23.35 2.55
C ALA A 171 -9.75 -23.65 4.06
N MET A 172 -9.98 -22.64 4.93
CA MET A 172 -10.04 -22.81 6.38
C MET A 172 -11.43 -23.28 6.86
N GLU A 173 -11.84 -24.46 6.39
CA GLU A 173 -13.05 -25.13 6.89
C GLU A 173 -12.86 -25.55 8.36
N VAL A 174 -13.91 -25.37 9.16
CA VAL A 174 -13.99 -25.85 10.55
C VAL A 174 -15.20 -26.77 10.66
N ARG A 175 -15.02 -27.92 11.30
CA ARG A 175 -16.09 -28.88 11.60
C ARG A 175 -16.32 -28.93 13.10
N GLU A 176 -17.54 -28.66 13.53
CA GLU A 176 -17.90 -28.63 14.96
C GLU A 176 -18.03 -30.03 15.56
N ASP A 177 -18.25 -31.05 14.72
CA ASP A 177 -18.48 -32.44 15.11
C ASP A 177 -17.22 -33.32 15.08
N ASP A 178 -16.10 -32.78 14.60
CA ASP A 178 -14.82 -33.49 14.51
C ASP A 178 -13.65 -32.57 14.86
N GLU A 179 -13.26 -32.55 16.14
CA GLU A 179 -12.10 -31.79 16.64
C GLU A 179 -10.77 -32.25 16.03
N SER A 180 -10.72 -33.46 15.44
CA SER A 180 -9.52 -33.99 14.79
C SER A 180 -9.41 -33.56 13.32
N PHE A 181 -10.46 -32.96 12.77
CA PHE A 181 -10.48 -32.49 11.39
C PHE A 181 -9.40 -31.42 11.17
N LYS A 182 -8.58 -31.63 10.14
CA LYS A 182 -7.59 -30.66 9.67
C LYS A 182 -7.94 -30.24 8.26
N ASN A 183 -8.12 -28.93 8.08
CA ASN A 183 -8.28 -28.37 6.75
C ASN A 183 -6.94 -28.26 6.01
N ALA A 184 -6.98 -27.82 4.75
CA ALA A 184 -5.77 -27.74 3.93
C ALA A 184 -4.70 -26.82 4.55
N VAL A 185 -5.12 -25.71 5.19
CA VAL A 185 -4.20 -24.76 5.83
C VAL A 185 -3.57 -25.38 7.09
N ASP A 186 -4.34 -26.11 7.89
CA ASP A 186 -3.80 -26.85 9.04
C ASP A 186 -2.69 -27.82 8.62
N LEU A 187 -2.91 -28.57 7.53
CA LEU A 187 -1.91 -29.50 7.00
C LEU A 187 -0.65 -28.78 6.47
N LEU A 188 -0.79 -27.58 5.88
CA LEU A 188 0.36 -26.76 5.47
C LEU A 188 1.20 -26.32 6.68
N PHE A 189 0.55 -25.91 7.78
CA PHE A 189 1.25 -25.52 9.00
C PHE A 189 1.84 -26.72 9.77
N ASP A 190 1.22 -27.90 9.72
CA ASP A 190 1.83 -29.14 10.25
C ASP A 190 3.12 -29.48 9.50
N ALA A 191 3.10 -29.40 8.16
CA ALA A 191 4.28 -29.65 7.33
C ALA A 191 5.38 -28.61 7.59
N LEU A 192 4.99 -27.34 7.77
CA LEU A 192 5.92 -26.28 8.15
C LEU A 192 6.53 -26.52 9.54
N GLU A 193 5.76 -27.02 10.51
CA GLU A 193 6.28 -27.39 11.84
C GLU A 193 7.32 -28.50 11.79
N GLN A 194 7.11 -29.50 10.93
CA GLN A 194 8.11 -30.56 10.73
C GLN A 194 9.40 -30.03 10.10
N LYS A 195 9.30 -29.00 9.25
CA LYS A 195 10.43 -28.39 8.52
C LYS A 195 11.19 -27.38 9.37
N ASP A 196 10.48 -26.45 10.03
CA ASP A 196 11.03 -25.36 10.84
C ASP A 196 10.08 -25.04 12.02
N PRO A 197 10.30 -25.65 13.20
CA PRO A 197 9.47 -25.43 14.38
C PRO A 197 9.46 -23.99 14.91
N ASP A 198 10.49 -23.19 14.60
CA ASP A 198 10.65 -21.81 15.08
C ASP A 198 10.15 -20.76 14.05
N HIS A 199 9.59 -21.21 12.93
CA HIS A 199 9.15 -20.35 11.84
C HIS A 199 8.17 -19.26 12.30
N PHE A 200 8.36 -18.03 11.82
CA PHE A 200 7.54 -16.87 12.22
C PHE A 200 6.03 -17.11 12.01
N ALA A 201 5.65 -17.57 10.80
CA ALA A 201 4.25 -17.82 10.46
C ALA A 201 3.60 -18.87 11.37
N LEU A 202 4.34 -19.95 11.68
CA LEU A 202 3.87 -21.04 12.52
C LEU A 202 3.60 -20.57 13.96
N ARG A 203 4.50 -19.75 14.52
CA ARG A 203 4.32 -19.18 15.86
C ARG A 203 3.06 -18.33 15.97
N GLN A 204 2.69 -17.60 14.91
CA GLN A 204 1.43 -16.83 14.88
C GLN A 204 0.22 -17.75 14.72
N TYR A 205 0.32 -18.78 13.87
CA TYR A 205 -0.77 -19.74 13.65
C TYR A 205 -1.12 -20.53 14.91
N LYS A 206 -0.12 -21.01 15.65
CA LYS A 206 -0.31 -21.69 16.94
C LYS A 206 -1.01 -20.79 17.96
N LYS A 207 -0.61 -19.52 18.03
CA LYS A 207 -1.28 -18.52 18.90
C LYS A 207 -2.73 -18.27 18.48
N TYR A 208 -3.00 -18.25 17.17
CA TYR A 208 -4.36 -18.14 16.65
C TYR A 208 -5.20 -19.35 17.05
N LYS A 209 -4.73 -20.60 16.83
CA LYS A 209 -5.48 -21.82 17.20
C LYS A 209 -5.74 -21.89 18.72
N LEU A 210 -4.79 -21.45 19.55
CA LEU A 210 -4.98 -21.34 21.01
C LEU A 210 -5.99 -20.26 21.43
N ALA A 211 -6.20 -19.24 20.60
CA ALA A 211 -7.16 -18.18 20.87
C ALA A 211 -8.55 -18.49 20.30
N ALA A 212 -8.64 -19.27 19.22
CA ALA A 212 -9.89 -19.60 18.55
C ALA A 212 -10.55 -20.89 19.08
N GLY A 213 -9.78 -21.76 19.75
CA GLY A 213 -10.25 -22.98 20.41
C GLY A 213 -10.55 -22.80 21.89
#